data_AF-A0A9Q1R8E8-F1
#
_entry.id   AF-A0A9Q1R8E8-F1
#
_cell.length_a   1.000
_cell.length_b   1.000
_cell.length_c   1.000
_cell.angle_alpha   90.00
_cell.angle_beta   90.00
_cell.angle_gamma   90.00
#
_symmetry.space_group_name_H-M   'P 1'
#
loop_
_entity.id
_entity.type
_entity.pdbx_description
1 polymer ?
#
loop_
_entity_poly.entity_id
_entity_poly.type
_entity_poly.pdbx_seq_one_letter_code
_entity_poly.pdbx_strand_id
1 'polypeptide(L)'
;MSIGVLHGGELALQRLVDYHEAKANFLVLDVTETELDALLNDERPHFKKLQRCVAKMEMNGKESMAVTKLEAAVREAHLKGKPHEAYELEMLLVETLIYQGEFNKALSYKCLKDEFITDARRPLYKAIIYLSLRYPEQEAKNWWEEFKRLRKEMKRSGNVQDAQLLEIGTNFIRFKSVVISLGEDIQEFKKESPKI
;
A
#
# COMPACT_ATOMS: atom_id res chain seq x y z
N MET A 1 -3.48 15.65 -6.44
CA MET A 1 -2.01 15.71 -6.16
C MET A 1 -1.50 14.30 -6.36
N SER A 2 -0.45 14.05 -7.14
CA SER A 2 -0.14 12.70 -7.68
C SER A 2 0.09 11.62 -6.60
N ILE A 3 -0.39 10.41 -6.90
CA ILE A 3 -0.11 9.08 -6.30
C ILE A 3 1.35 8.88 -5.87
N GLY A 4 2.26 9.67 -6.44
CA GLY A 4 3.68 9.64 -6.15
C GLY A 4 4.14 10.10 -4.77
N VAL A 5 3.31 10.82 -4.03
CA VAL A 5 3.70 11.37 -2.73
C VAL A 5 3.83 10.29 -1.63
N LEU A 6 3.16 9.15 -1.77
CA LEU A 6 3.08 8.11 -0.73
C LEU A 6 4.03 6.92 -0.93
N HIS A 7 4.44 6.66 -2.17
CA HIS A 7 5.17 5.44 -2.54
C HIS A 7 6.70 5.52 -2.38
N GLY A 8 7.21 6.64 -1.85
CA GLY A 8 8.61 7.03 -2.08
C GLY A 8 8.77 7.48 -3.53
N GLY A 9 9.43 8.61 -3.76
CA GLY A 9 9.48 9.27 -5.08
C GLY A 9 9.96 8.36 -6.23
N GLU A 10 10.67 7.27 -5.94
CA GLU A 10 11.09 6.26 -6.91
C GLU A 10 9.91 5.43 -7.46
N LEU A 11 9.07 4.84 -6.59
CA LEU A 11 7.96 3.99 -7.01
C LEU A 11 6.84 4.82 -7.66
N ALA A 12 6.69 6.06 -7.22
CA ALA A 12 5.89 7.10 -7.86
C ALA A 12 6.25 7.35 -9.34
N LEU A 13 7.52 7.62 -9.62
CA LEU A 13 8.03 7.89 -10.96
C LEU A 13 7.95 6.64 -11.83
N GLN A 14 8.23 5.47 -11.25
CA GLN A 14 8.11 4.21 -11.97
C GLN A 14 6.66 3.90 -12.35
N ARG A 15 5.67 4.20 -11.50
CA ARG A 15 4.25 4.07 -11.87
C ARG A 15 3.89 4.94 -13.08
N LEU A 16 4.46 6.14 -13.21
CA LEU A 16 4.23 6.98 -14.40
C LEU A 16 4.80 6.32 -15.67
N VAL A 17 6.00 5.76 -15.60
CA VAL A 17 6.60 5.01 -16.71
C VAL A 17 5.73 3.80 -17.07
N ASP A 18 5.35 3.00 -16.08
CA ASP A 18 4.53 1.80 -16.26
C ASP A 18 3.14 2.14 -16.84
N TYR A 19 2.54 3.27 -16.45
CA TYR A 19 1.27 3.77 -17.02
C TYR A 19 1.39 4.03 -18.53
N HIS A 20 2.45 4.75 -18.92
CA HIS A 20 2.68 5.10 -20.31
C HIS A 20 2.97 3.85 -21.16
N GLU A 21 3.68 2.88 -20.60
CA GLU A 21 3.97 1.60 -21.25
C GLU A 21 2.69 0.74 -21.41
N ALA A 22 1.84 0.67 -20.39
CA ALA A 22 0.57 -0.06 -20.43
C ALA A 22 -0.44 0.59 -21.40
N LYS A 23 -0.55 1.92 -21.42
CA LYS A 23 -1.40 2.66 -22.35
C LYS A 23 -0.98 2.48 -23.81
N ALA A 24 0.31 2.23 -24.06
CA ALA A 24 0.83 1.98 -25.39
C ALA A 24 0.55 0.56 -25.91
N ASN A 25 0.28 -0.42 -25.02
CA ASN A 25 0.17 -1.84 -25.40
C ASN A 25 -1.01 -2.56 -24.72
N PHE A 26 -2.14 -2.68 -25.43
CA PHE A 26 -3.33 -3.42 -24.98
C PHE A 26 -3.04 -4.92 -24.67
N LEU A 27 -1.97 -5.50 -25.23
CA LEU A 27 -1.54 -6.88 -25.01
C LEU A 27 -0.87 -7.14 -23.64
N VAL A 28 -0.50 -6.09 -22.89
CA VAL A 28 0.15 -6.21 -21.57
C VAL A 28 -0.84 -6.66 -20.48
N LEU A 29 -2.15 -6.55 -20.74
CA LEU A 29 -3.19 -6.84 -19.75
C LEU A 29 -3.22 -8.32 -19.30
N ASP A 30 -3.02 -9.28 -20.21
CA ASP A 30 -3.07 -10.72 -19.90
C ASP A 30 -1.76 -11.21 -19.24
N VAL A 31 -0.64 -10.58 -19.59
CA VAL A 31 0.69 -10.88 -19.06
C VAL A 31 0.79 -10.49 -17.58
N THR A 32 0.22 -9.36 -17.17
CA THR A 32 0.29 -8.89 -15.77
C THR A 32 -0.40 -9.82 -14.78
N GLU A 33 -1.46 -10.52 -15.18
CA GLU A 33 -2.12 -11.50 -14.34
C GLU A 33 -1.25 -12.74 -14.13
N THR A 34 -0.73 -13.29 -15.23
CA THR A 34 0.17 -14.45 -15.22
C THR A 34 1.44 -14.14 -14.42
N GLU A 35 1.92 -12.89 -14.49
CA GLU A 35 3.06 -12.41 -13.71
C GLU A 35 2.76 -12.39 -12.20
N LEU A 36 1.56 -11.93 -11.78
CA LEU A 36 1.19 -11.95 -10.37
C LEU A 36 1.13 -13.39 -9.83
N ASP A 37 0.50 -14.31 -10.57
CA ASP A 37 0.42 -15.71 -10.15
C ASP A 37 1.82 -16.34 -10.07
N ALA A 38 2.71 -16.07 -11.02
CA ALA A 38 4.08 -16.56 -10.97
C ALA A 38 4.85 -16.02 -9.75
N LEU A 39 4.68 -14.73 -9.43
CA LEU A 39 5.35 -14.11 -8.28
C LEU A 39 4.80 -14.61 -6.94
N LEU A 40 3.50 -14.91 -6.84
CA LEU A 40 2.86 -15.45 -5.64
C LEU A 40 3.22 -16.91 -5.40
N ASN A 41 3.43 -17.68 -6.48
CA ASN A 41 3.80 -19.10 -6.40
C ASN A 41 5.31 -19.36 -6.28
N ASP A 42 6.14 -18.31 -6.33
CA ASP A 42 7.58 -18.43 -6.09
C ASP A 42 7.85 -18.99 -4.68
N GLU A 43 8.83 -19.90 -4.57
CA GLU A 43 9.25 -20.46 -3.29
C GLU A 43 9.72 -19.36 -2.32
N ARG A 44 10.26 -18.26 -2.87
CA ARG A 44 10.69 -17.07 -2.12
C ARG A 44 10.14 -15.79 -2.76
N PRO A 45 8.93 -15.36 -2.36
CA PRO A 45 8.28 -14.21 -2.98
C PRO A 45 9.13 -12.94 -2.92
N HIS A 46 9.36 -12.33 -4.08
CA HIS A 46 10.03 -11.04 -4.18
C HIS A 46 9.05 -9.89 -3.96
N PHE A 47 8.88 -9.45 -2.71
CA PHE A 47 7.87 -8.44 -2.33
C PHE A 47 7.93 -7.11 -3.11
N LYS A 48 9.12 -6.61 -3.46
CA LYS A 48 9.24 -5.40 -4.31
C LYS A 48 8.67 -5.64 -5.72
N LYS A 49 8.80 -6.85 -6.26
CA LYS A 49 8.19 -7.22 -7.56
C LYS A 49 6.68 -7.40 -7.41
N LEU A 50 6.21 -8.04 -6.34
CA LEU A 50 4.78 -8.17 -6.03
C LEU A 50 4.09 -6.81 -5.92
N GLN A 51 4.65 -5.89 -5.13
CA GLN A 51 4.14 -4.51 -4.99
C GLN A 51 4.00 -3.81 -6.35
N ARG A 52 5.01 -3.94 -7.22
CA ARG A 52 4.99 -3.36 -8.56
C ARG A 52 3.92 -4.01 -9.45
N CYS A 53 3.81 -5.33 -9.42
CA CYS A 53 2.83 -6.06 -10.21
C CYS A 53 1.39 -5.67 -9.79
N VAL A 54 1.13 -5.62 -8.48
CA VAL A 54 -0.16 -5.16 -7.94
C VAL A 54 -0.45 -3.71 -8.34
N ALA A 55 0.53 -2.82 -8.23
CA ALA A 55 0.40 -1.44 -8.69
C ALA A 55 0.04 -1.33 -10.19
N LYS A 56 0.62 -2.19 -11.05
CA LYS A 56 0.28 -2.26 -12.48
C LYS A 56 -1.15 -2.76 -12.70
N MET A 57 -1.56 -3.79 -11.95
CA MET A 57 -2.94 -4.27 -12.00
C MET A 57 -3.93 -3.19 -11.59
N GLU A 58 -3.59 -2.39 -10.58
CA GLU A 58 -4.40 -1.26 -10.15
C GLU A 58 -4.61 -0.26 -11.29
N MET A 59 -3.53 0.11 -11.96
CA MET A 59 -3.54 1.09 -13.05
C MET A 59 -4.26 0.61 -14.31
N ASN A 60 -4.45 -0.71 -14.42
CA ASN A 60 -5.16 -1.36 -15.52
C ASN A 60 -6.63 -1.69 -15.17
N GLY A 61 -7.16 -1.19 -14.04
CA GLY A 61 -8.54 -1.44 -13.62
C GLY A 61 -8.79 -2.88 -13.16
N LYS A 62 -7.75 -3.62 -12.79
CA LYS A 62 -7.80 -5.02 -12.33
C LYS A 62 -7.68 -5.13 -10.81
N GLU A 63 -8.10 -4.10 -10.09
CA GLU A 63 -7.77 -3.95 -8.67
C GLU A 63 -8.52 -4.98 -7.81
N SER A 64 -9.77 -5.28 -8.16
CA SER A 64 -10.58 -6.34 -7.52
C SER A 64 -9.94 -7.73 -7.66
N MET A 65 -9.31 -8.01 -8.80
CA MET A 65 -8.64 -9.28 -9.05
C MET A 65 -7.33 -9.38 -8.27
N ALA A 66 -6.55 -8.30 -8.21
CA ALA A 66 -5.34 -8.24 -7.38
C ALA A 66 -5.66 -8.54 -5.91
N VAL A 67 -6.72 -7.92 -5.36
CA VAL A 67 -7.19 -8.20 -3.98
C VAL A 67 -7.57 -9.66 -3.79
N THR A 68 -8.31 -10.25 -4.73
CA THR A 68 -8.75 -11.65 -4.65
C THR A 68 -7.55 -12.61 -4.62
N LYS A 69 -6.55 -12.38 -5.48
CA LYS A 69 -5.33 -13.20 -5.54
C LYS A 69 -4.47 -13.03 -4.28
N LEU A 70 -4.30 -11.80 -3.78
CA LEU A 70 -3.59 -11.55 -2.53
C LEU A 70 -4.28 -12.21 -1.33
N GLU A 71 -5.61 -12.14 -1.22
CA GLU A 71 -6.36 -12.82 -0.17
C GLU A 71 -6.18 -14.34 -0.20
N ALA A 72 -6.16 -14.94 -1.40
CA ALA A 72 -5.89 -16.36 -1.55
C ALA A 72 -4.47 -16.72 -1.10
N ALA A 73 -3.47 -15.93 -1.50
CA ALA A 73 -2.07 -16.13 -1.12
C ALA A 73 -1.86 -16.00 0.40
N VAL A 74 -2.50 -15.02 1.06
CA VAL A 74 -2.48 -14.89 2.53
C VAL A 74 -3.01 -16.15 3.20
N ARG A 75 -4.17 -16.65 2.76
CA ARG A 75 -4.76 -17.89 3.30
C ARG A 75 -3.83 -19.09 3.10
N GLU A 76 -3.24 -19.22 1.92
CA GLU A 76 -2.32 -20.31 1.60
C GLU A 76 -1.03 -20.26 2.43
N ALA A 77 -0.43 -19.08 2.61
CA ALA A 77 0.75 -18.91 3.45
C ALA A 77 0.47 -19.30 4.90
N HIS A 78 -0.72 -18.98 5.43
CA HIS A 78 -1.15 -19.45 6.74
C HIS A 78 -1.29 -20.98 6.80
N LEU A 79 -1.94 -21.61 5.82
CA LEU A 79 -2.10 -23.06 5.74
C LEU A 79 -0.76 -23.79 5.66
N LYS A 80 0.21 -23.21 4.95
CA LYS A 80 1.57 -23.75 4.83
C LYS A 80 2.47 -23.45 6.04
N GLY A 81 1.95 -22.79 7.08
CA GLY A 81 2.72 -22.46 8.28
C GLY A 81 3.86 -21.46 8.02
N LYS A 82 3.67 -20.53 7.08
CA LYS A 82 4.64 -19.49 6.71
C LYS A 82 4.21 -18.11 7.26
N PRO A 83 4.35 -17.84 8.58
CA PRO A 83 3.81 -16.64 9.20
C PRO A 83 4.43 -15.34 8.69
N HIS A 84 5.73 -15.33 8.38
CA HIS A 84 6.39 -14.13 7.83
C HIS A 84 5.90 -13.78 6.43
N GLU A 85 5.72 -14.80 5.56
CA GLU A 85 5.18 -14.61 4.21
C GLU A 85 3.74 -14.12 4.27
N ALA A 86 2.91 -14.74 5.12
CA ALA A 86 1.54 -14.31 5.35
C ALA A 86 1.47 -12.85 5.84
N TYR A 87 2.33 -12.47 6.79
CA TYR A 87 2.40 -11.10 7.28
C TYR A 87 2.75 -10.09 6.19
N GLU A 88 3.77 -10.34 5.38
CA GLU A 88 4.15 -9.43 4.28
C GLU A 88 3.07 -9.34 3.20
N LEU A 89 2.40 -10.44 2.88
CA LEU A 89 1.27 -10.46 1.96
C LEU A 89 0.05 -9.70 2.53
N GLU A 90 -0.25 -9.86 3.83
CA GLU A 90 -1.29 -9.09 4.51
C GLU A 90 -0.97 -7.58 4.49
N MET A 91 0.29 -7.20 4.69
CA MET A 91 0.72 -5.80 4.62
C MET A 91 0.53 -5.21 3.22
N LEU A 92 0.87 -5.96 2.17
CA LEU A 92 0.61 -5.56 0.79
C LEU A 92 -0.90 -5.45 0.50
N LEU A 93 -1.69 -6.41 0.98
CA LEU A 93 -3.14 -6.38 0.83
C LEU A 93 -3.78 -5.17 1.51
N VAL A 94 -3.33 -4.82 2.73
CA VAL A 94 -3.77 -3.59 3.42
C VAL A 94 -3.43 -2.34 2.61
N GLU A 95 -2.22 -2.27 2.05
CA GLU A 95 -1.79 -1.15 1.18
C GLU A 95 -2.74 -1.00 -0.02
N THR A 96 -3.03 -2.08 -0.74
CA THR A 96 -3.98 -2.09 -1.86
C THR A 96 -5.38 -1.65 -1.44
N LEU A 97 -5.89 -2.14 -0.31
CA LEU A 97 -7.23 -1.77 0.19
C LEU A 97 -7.31 -0.29 0.57
N ILE A 98 -6.23 0.30 1.10
CA ILE A 98 -6.14 1.74 1.36
C ILE A 98 -6.30 2.53 0.06
N TYR A 99 -5.61 2.12 -1.02
CA TYR A 99 -5.71 2.80 -2.32
C TYR A 99 -7.08 2.63 -2.98
N GLN A 100 -7.79 1.53 -2.72
CA GLN A 100 -9.19 1.35 -3.16
C GLN A 100 -10.20 2.10 -2.29
N GLY A 101 -9.77 2.67 -1.16
CA GLY A 101 -10.65 3.31 -0.18
C GLY A 101 -11.46 2.33 0.67
N GLU A 102 -11.09 1.05 0.69
CA GLU A 102 -11.72 0.00 1.49
C GLU A 102 -11.16 0.01 2.93
N PHE A 103 -11.19 1.18 3.57
CA PHE A 103 -10.49 1.45 4.83
C PHE A 103 -10.96 0.56 6.00
N ASN A 104 -12.26 0.28 6.10
CA ASN A 104 -12.81 -0.60 7.14
C ASN A 104 -12.28 -2.04 6.98
N LYS A 105 -12.21 -2.51 5.73
CA LYS A 105 -11.68 -3.84 5.41
C LYS A 105 -10.18 -3.88 5.72
N ALA A 106 -9.42 -2.88 5.30
CA ALA A 106 -8.00 -2.75 5.62
C ALA A 106 -7.74 -2.79 7.14
N LEU A 107 -8.54 -2.08 7.94
CA LEU A 107 -8.40 -2.05 9.40
C LEU A 107 -8.68 -3.40 10.09
N SER A 108 -9.41 -4.29 9.42
CA SER A 108 -9.80 -5.57 9.99
C SER A 108 -8.66 -6.59 10.05
N TYR A 109 -7.62 -6.44 9.21
CA TYR A 109 -6.51 -7.39 9.08
C TYR A 109 -5.64 -7.50 10.33
N LYS A 110 -5.12 -8.70 10.57
CA LYS A 110 -4.37 -9.03 11.79
C LYS A 110 -3.01 -8.34 11.83
N CYS A 111 -2.34 -8.19 10.69
CA CYS A 111 -1.05 -7.49 10.58
C CYS A 111 -1.06 -6.09 11.22
N LEU A 112 -2.19 -5.36 11.20
CA LEU A 112 -2.30 -4.06 11.86
C LEU A 112 -2.49 -4.17 13.39
N LYS A 113 -3.00 -5.28 13.89
CA LYS A 113 -3.32 -5.48 15.31
C LYS A 113 -2.17 -6.08 16.13
N ASP A 114 -1.20 -6.72 15.48
CA ASP A 114 -0.12 -7.47 16.16
C ASP A 114 0.98 -6.56 16.75
N GLU A 115 0.83 -6.11 18.00
CA GLU A 115 1.76 -5.19 18.68
C GLU A 115 3.19 -5.73 18.87
N PHE A 116 3.43 -7.03 18.69
CA PHE A 116 4.76 -7.62 18.88
C PHE A 116 5.69 -7.44 17.68
N ILE A 117 5.15 -7.13 16.49
CA ILE A 117 5.93 -6.92 15.28
C ILE A 117 6.32 -5.45 15.14
N THR A 118 7.63 -5.20 15.19
CA THR A 118 8.21 -3.85 15.01
C THR A 118 8.32 -3.53 13.53
N ASP A 119 7.28 -2.92 12.97
CA ASP A 119 7.20 -2.52 11.57
C ASP A 119 6.58 -1.12 11.45
N ALA A 120 7.33 -0.17 10.90
CA ALA A 120 6.90 1.22 10.77
C ALA A 120 5.70 1.39 9.80
N ARG A 121 5.49 0.47 8.86
CA ARG A 121 4.34 0.53 7.93
C ARG A 121 3.01 0.45 8.68
N ARG A 122 2.93 -0.34 9.76
CA ARG A 122 1.70 -0.55 10.54
C ARG A 122 1.12 0.75 11.12
N PRO A 123 1.85 1.53 11.93
CA PRO A 123 1.33 2.80 12.44
C PRO A 123 1.08 3.82 11.32
N LEU A 124 1.85 3.79 10.22
CA LEU A 124 1.58 4.65 9.06
C LEU A 124 0.21 4.32 8.44
N TYR A 125 -0.05 3.06 8.13
CA TYR A 125 -1.32 2.62 7.56
C TYR A 125 -2.50 2.88 8.51
N LYS A 126 -2.32 2.68 9.82
CA LYS A 126 -3.34 3.09 10.82
C LYS A 126 -3.61 4.58 10.79
N ALA A 127 -2.58 5.43 10.75
CA ALA A 127 -2.76 6.88 10.69
C ALA A 127 -3.54 7.31 9.44
N ILE A 128 -3.25 6.72 8.29
CA ILE A 128 -3.99 6.96 7.03
C ILE A 128 -5.45 6.54 7.18
N ILE A 129 -5.70 5.29 7.60
CA ILE A 129 -7.04 4.74 7.78
C ILE A 129 -7.87 5.57 8.77
N TYR A 130 -7.28 5.98 9.89
CA TYR A 130 -7.98 6.73 10.93
C TYR A 130 -8.42 8.11 10.43
N LEU A 131 -7.55 8.81 9.71
CA LEU A 131 -7.90 10.08 9.06
C LEU A 131 -9.00 9.88 8.01
N SER A 132 -8.89 8.86 7.16
CA SER A 132 -9.86 8.58 6.10
C SER A 132 -11.25 8.19 6.64
N LEU A 133 -11.30 7.45 7.75
CA LEU A 133 -12.55 7.08 8.43
C LEU A 133 -13.09 8.18 9.37
N ARG A 134 -12.43 9.33 9.44
CA ARG A 134 -12.80 10.47 10.29
C ARG A 134 -12.88 10.11 11.78
N TYR A 135 -12.01 9.22 12.24
CA TYR A 135 -11.74 9.05 13.68
C TYR A 135 -11.17 10.35 14.27
N PRO A 136 -11.17 10.51 15.60
CA PRO A 136 -10.57 11.67 16.25
C PRO A 136 -9.15 11.90 15.76
N GLU A 137 -8.85 13.12 15.32
CA GLU A 137 -7.55 13.49 14.74
C GLU A 137 -6.38 13.13 15.66
N GLN A 138 -6.60 13.25 16.98
CA GLN A 138 -5.60 12.91 17.99
C GLN A 138 -5.19 11.44 17.92
N GLU A 139 -6.09 10.52 17.61
CA GLU A 139 -5.76 9.09 17.46
C GLU A 139 -4.90 8.84 16.23
N ALA A 140 -5.26 9.43 15.09
CA ALA A 140 -4.45 9.41 13.87
C ALA A 140 -3.06 10.02 14.10
N LYS A 141 -2.99 11.10 14.88
CA LYS A 141 -1.73 11.75 15.26
C LYS A 141 -0.87 10.84 16.14
N ASN A 142 -1.46 10.12 17.09
CA ASN A 142 -0.71 9.17 17.92
C ASN A 142 -0.06 8.07 17.06
N TRP A 143 -0.81 7.51 16.11
CA TRP A 143 -0.24 6.55 15.14
C TRP A 143 0.86 7.16 14.28
N TRP A 144 0.68 8.40 13.81
CA TRP A 144 1.72 9.10 13.07
C TRP A 144 3.01 9.32 13.88
N GLU A 145 2.90 9.71 15.15
CA GLU A 145 4.06 9.86 16.04
C GLU A 145 4.77 8.53 16.26
N GLU A 146 4.03 7.44 16.39
CA GLU A 146 4.59 6.09 16.50
C GLU A 146 5.35 5.67 15.24
N PHE A 147 4.80 5.95 14.06
CA PHE A 147 5.50 5.76 12.77
C PHE A 147 6.83 6.51 12.75
N LYS A 148 6.84 7.79 13.14
CA LYS A 148 8.07 8.59 13.18
C LYS A 148 9.08 8.01 14.18
N ARG A 149 8.62 7.55 15.35
CA ARG A 149 9.46 6.92 16.37
C ARG A 149 10.16 5.68 15.81
N LEU A 150 9.40 4.72 15.28
CA LEU A 150 9.93 3.49 14.70
C LEU A 150 10.87 3.77 13.52
N ARG A 151 10.50 4.69 12.63
CA ARG A 151 11.35 5.07 11.51
C ARG A 151 12.67 5.69 11.96
N LYS A 152 12.67 6.51 13.02
CA LYS A 152 13.90 7.09 13.59
C LYS A 152 14.80 6.04 14.21
N GLU A 153 14.22 5.05 14.89
CA GLU A 153 14.96 3.92 15.46
C GLU A 153 15.60 3.05 14.35
N MET A 154 14.87 2.78 13.28
CA MET A 154 15.39 2.05 12.11
C MET A 154 16.42 2.85 11.31
N LYS A 155 16.32 4.19 11.22
CA LYS A 155 17.33 5.04 10.56
C LYS A 155 18.65 5.10 11.32
N ARG A 156 18.66 4.88 12.64
CA ARG A 156 19.91 4.80 13.41
C ARG A 156 20.78 3.59 13.00
N SER A 157 20.24 2.62 12.25
CA SER A 157 20.98 1.46 11.73
C SER A 157 21.32 1.50 10.23
N GLY A 158 21.02 2.58 9.49
CA GLY A 158 21.39 2.68 8.07
C GLY A 158 21.09 4.02 7.39
N ASN A 159 22.01 4.45 6.51
CA ASN A 159 21.90 5.66 5.69
C ASN A 159 20.85 5.50 4.57
N VAL A 160 19.66 6.08 4.73
CA VAL A 160 18.71 6.27 3.62
C VAL A 160 18.44 7.76 3.43
N GLN A 161 18.99 8.29 2.33
CA GLN A 161 18.79 9.63 1.81
C GLN A 161 17.53 9.64 0.96
N ASP A 162 16.41 10.13 1.50
CA ASP A 162 15.26 10.45 0.68
C ASP A 162 14.57 11.69 1.28
N ALA A 163 14.93 12.86 0.74
CA ALA A 163 14.67 14.18 1.33
C ALA A 163 13.17 14.52 1.38
N GLN A 164 12.39 14.10 0.37
CA GLN A 164 10.95 14.34 0.31
C GLN A 164 10.17 13.48 1.32
N LEU A 165 10.58 12.22 1.52
CA LEU A 165 10.04 11.36 2.59
C LEU A 165 10.41 11.89 3.98
N LEU A 166 11.50 12.64 4.12
CA LEU A 166 11.88 13.33 5.35
C LEU A 166 10.96 14.53 5.64
N GLU A 167 10.57 15.26 4.60
CA GLU A 167 9.75 16.47 4.72
C GLU A 167 8.26 16.16 5.01
N ILE A 168 7.67 15.18 4.33
CA ILE A 168 6.30 14.71 4.62
C ILE A 168 6.29 13.96 5.95
N GLY A 169 7.35 13.18 6.22
CA GLY A 169 7.52 12.40 7.44
C GLY A 169 7.69 13.19 8.73
N THR A 170 7.89 14.52 8.67
CA THR A 170 8.15 15.35 9.85
C THR A 170 6.98 16.23 10.27
N ASN A 171 6.02 16.50 9.38
CA ASN A 171 4.90 17.40 9.65
C ASN A 171 3.54 16.70 9.50
N PHE A 172 2.83 16.56 10.62
CA PHE A 172 1.51 15.92 10.66
C PHE A 172 0.45 16.67 9.84
N ILE A 173 0.50 18.01 9.77
CA ILE A 173 -0.46 18.80 8.98
C ILE A 173 -0.28 18.50 7.48
N ARG A 174 0.96 18.41 7.01
CA ARG A 174 1.26 18.04 5.62
C ARG A 174 0.84 16.61 5.33
N PHE A 175 1.16 15.67 6.23
CA PHE A 175 0.69 14.29 6.13
C PHE A 175 -0.85 14.21 6.03
N LYS A 176 -1.56 14.89 6.93
CA LYS A 176 -3.02 14.95 6.94
C LYS A 176 -3.57 15.50 5.62
N SER A 177 -2.98 16.59 5.11
CA SER A 177 -3.38 17.16 3.82
C SER A 177 -3.24 16.15 2.68
N VAL A 178 -2.16 15.36 2.65
CA VAL A 178 -1.96 14.31 1.65
C VAL A 178 -3.01 13.22 1.76
N VAL A 179 -3.34 12.78 2.99
CA VAL A 179 -4.36 11.75 3.20
C VAL A 179 -5.76 12.25 2.82
N ILE A 180 -6.08 13.51 3.10
CA ILE A 180 -7.35 14.11 2.66
C ILE A 180 -7.43 14.13 1.14
N SER A 181 -6.39 14.61 0.44
CA SER A 181 -6.36 14.61 -1.02
C SER A 181 -6.44 13.20 -1.62
N LEU A 182 -5.78 12.20 -1.01
CA LEU A 182 -5.95 10.80 -1.41
C LEU A 182 -7.43 10.37 -1.31
N GLY A 183 -8.11 10.73 -0.22
CA GLY A 183 -9.52 10.43 -0.04
C GLY A 183 -10.40 11.09 -1.12
N GLU A 184 -10.09 12.33 -1.49
CA GLU A 184 -10.79 13.06 -2.57
C GLU A 184 -10.59 12.39 -3.93
N ASP A 185 -9.35 12.05 -4.28
CA ASP A 185 -8.99 11.37 -5.54
C ASP A 185 -9.71 10.01 -5.66
N ILE A 186 -9.78 9.23 -4.57
CA ILE A 186 -10.52 7.95 -4.53
C ILE A 186 -12.02 8.15 -4.79
N GLN A 187 -12.61 9.21 -4.21
CA GLN A 187 -14.05 9.49 -4.39
C GLN A 187 -14.36 9.97 -5.81
N GLU A 188 -13.46 10.72 -6.44
CA GLU A 188 -13.57 11.12 -7.84
C GLU A 188 -13.50 9.90 -8.76
N PHE A 189 -12.50 9.03 -8.58
CA PHE A 189 -12.36 7.81 -9.35
C PHE A 189 -13.59 6.87 -9.25
N LYS A 190 -14.16 6.73 -8.04
CA LYS A 190 -15.40 5.94 -7.83
C LYS A 190 -16.63 6.54 -8.50
N LYS A 191 -16.65 7.85 -8.81
CA LYS A 191 -17.75 8.49 -9.55
C LYS A 191 -17.61 8.33 -11.06
N GLU A 192 -16.38 8.34 -11.56
CA GLU A 192 -16.07 8.21 -13.00
C GLU A 192 -16.14 6.77 -13.50
N SER A 193 -15.93 5.80 -12.61
CA SER A 193 -16.04 4.37 -12.94
C SER A 193 -17.52 3.99 -13.15
N PRO A 194 -17.94 3.59 -14.37
CA PRO A 194 -19.31 3.17 -14.60
C PRO A 194 -19.63 1.95 -13.73
N LYS A 195 -20.79 1.97 -13.06
CA LYS A 195 -21.34 0.77 -12.42
C LYS A 195 -21.71 -0.23 -13.52
N ILE A 196 -20.82 -1.18 -13.77
CA ILE A 196 -21.10 -2.36 -14.61
C ILE A 196 -21.94 -3.33 -13.79
#